data_AF-A0A557PB17-F1
#
_entry.id   AF-A0A557PB17-F1
#
_cell.length_a   1.000
_cell.length_b   1.000
_cell.length_c   1.000
_cell.angle_alpha   90.00
_cell.angle_beta   90.00
_cell.angle_gamma   90.00
#
_symmetry.space_group_name_H-M   'P 1'
#
loop_
_entity.id
_entity.type
_entity.pdbx_description
1 polymer ?
#
loop_
_entity_poly.entity_id
_entity_poly.type
_entity_poly.pdbx_seq_one_letter_code
_entity_poly.pdbx_strand_id
1 'polypeptide(L)'
;MSLAVTDPRYQQLFHYADHVTPYLRGELSHDELMQAPLGDDWLLSEHNNQELLHDIYAKLQLSHPEAGHAYWLNRTWTLLVWQPVYISFISIYGIHALPAMSTIAQQWRGDANFVAGFTLQDVPMHDGEPEELIKIASNELLPLFEDYRIQLDENVRIRPGFTKHVLADLLVMALLRLQDLHKDLPQEYIPQHAKRWLEAFGLSTKAMDSLHYDLVENKWLYVRTTCCMVYRCEGRNLCDNCPRAK
;
A
#
# COMPACT_ATOMS: atom_id res chain seq x y z
N MET A 1 -23.72 -20.91 -16.90
CA MET A 1 -24.23 -19.92 -15.95
C MET A 1 -24.06 -20.48 -14.54
N SER A 2 -22.87 -20.30 -13.97
CA SER A 2 -22.68 -20.46 -12.52
C SER A 2 -22.90 -19.07 -11.95
N LEU A 3 -23.91 -18.90 -11.10
CA LEU A 3 -24.00 -17.71 -10.26
C LEU A 3 -22.77 -17.76 -9.36
N ALA A 4 -21.79 -16.89 -9.61
CA ALA A 4 -20.65 -16.74 -8.72
C ALA A 4 -21.23 -16.40 -7.35
N VAL A 5 -21.07 -17.30 -6.39
CA VAL A 5 -21.41 -16.99 -5.01
C VAL A 5 -20.30 -16.06 -4.55
N THR A 6 -20.62 -14.77 -4.47
CA THR A 6 -19.74 -13.76 -3.92
C THR A 6 -19.27 -14.22 -2.54
N ASP A 7 -17.95 -14.34 -2.35
CA ASP A 7 -17.39 -14.70 -1.06
C ASP A 7 -17.85 -13.66 -0.02
N PRO A 8 -18.61 -14.04 1.02
CA PRO A 8 -19.20 -13.09 1.95
C PRO A 8 -18.14 -12.26 2.69
N ARG A 9 -16.89 -12.71 2.73
CA ARG A 9 -15.76 -11.99 3.33
C ARG A 9 -15.42 -10.70 2.59
N TYR A 10 -15.79 -10.52 1.33
CA TYR A 10 -15.61 -9.23 0.64
C TYR A 10 -16.38 -8.10 1.32
N GLN A 11 -17.60 -8.37 1.79
CA GLN A 11 -18.38 -7.35 2.51
C GLN A 11 -17.68 -6.94 3.82
N GLN A 12 -17.11 -7.91 4.54
CA GLN A 12 -16.34 -7.66 5.75
C GLN A 12 -15.05 -6.88 5.45
N LEU A 13 -14.34 -7.25 4.39
CA LEU A 13 -13.14 -6.53 3.93
C LEU A 13 -13.45 -5.07 3.63
N PHE A 14 -14.46 -4.78 2.80
CA PHE A 14 -14.82 -3.40 2.45
C PHE A 14 -15.28 -2.61 3.66
N HIS A 15 -16.01 -3.25 4.58
CA HIS A 15 -16.42 -2.63 5.84
C HIS A 15 -15.20 -2.24 6.69
N TYR A 16 -14.25 -3.15 6.91
CA TYR A 16 -13.04 -2.83 7.68
C TYR A 16 -12.14 -1.81 6.99
N ALA A 17 -12.03 -1.88 5.66
CA ALA A 17 -11.29 -0.93 4.85
C ALA A 17 -11.81 0.51 5.02
N ASP A 18 -13.13 0.71 4.89
CA ASP A 18 -13.79 2.01 5.07
C ASP A 18 -13.63 2.54 6.51
N HIS A 19 -13.59 1.66 7.52
CA HIS A 19 -13.35 2.04 8.92
C HIS A 19 -11.91 2.49 9.19
N VAL A 20 -10.93 1.91 8.51
CA VAL A 20 -9.52 2.33 8.64
C VAL A 20 -9.34 3.73 8.03
N THR A 21 -9.91 3.96 6.85
CA THR A 21 -9.96 5.29 6.23
C THR A 21 -10.96 5.30 5.06
N PRO A 22 -11.71 6.40 4.85
CA PRO A 22 -12.63 6.53 3.72
C PRO A 22 -11.92 6.43 2.35
N TYR A 23 -10.59 6.59 2.30
CA TYR A 23 -9.82 6.41 1.06
C TYR A 23 -9.64 4.94 0.64
N LEU A 24 -9.97 3.99 1.51
CA LEU A 24 -9.99 2.55 1.24
C LEU A 24 -11.41 2.04 0.97
N ARG A 25 -12.28 2.86 0.36
CA ARG A 25 -13.56 2.36 -0.14
C ARG A 25 -13.32 1.40 -1.31
N GLY A 26 -13.86 0.18 -1.21
CA GLY A 26 -13.72 -0.85 -2.23
C GLY A 26 -15.05 -1.40 -2.70
N GLU A 27 -15.05 -1.96 -3.90
CA GLU A 27 -16.17 -2.72 -4.45
C GLU A 27 -15.67 -3.90 -5.29
N LEU A 28 -16.58 -4.82 -5.62
CA LEU A 28 -16.26 -5.91 -6.54
C LEU A 28 -16.40 -5.46 -7.99
N SER A 29 -15.45 -5.86 -8.83
CA SER A 29 -15.63 -5.75 -10.28
C SER A 29 -16.59 -6.85 -10.73
N HIS A 30 -17.77 -6.43 -11.18
CA HIS A 30 -18.79 -7.32 -11.70
C HIS A 30 -18.75 -7.28 -13.23
N ASP A 31 -17.77 -7.94 -13.85
CA ASP A 31 -17.93 -8.58 -15.17
C ASP A 31 -16.60 -8.99 -15.83
N GLU A 32 -16.55 -10.22 -16.34
CA GLU A 32 -15.67 -10.61 -17.44
C GLU A 32 -16.27 -10.22 -18.82
N LEU A 33 -17.54 -9.78 -18.86
CA LEU A 33 -18.34 -9.56 -20.07
C LEU A 33 -18.67 -8.09 -20.41
N MET A 34 -18.28 -7.14 -19.58
CA MET A 34 -18.46 -5.69 -19.81
C MET A 34 -17.10 -5.03 -19.87
N GLN A 35 -16.53 -5.05 -21.07
CA GLN A 35 -15.40 -4.21 -21.50
C GLN A 35 -15.78 -2.72 -21.55
N ALA A 36 -16.48 -2.19 -20.54
CA ALA A 36 -16.41 -0.77 -20.30
C ALA A 36 -15.06 -0.56 -19.61
N PRO A 37 -14.06 0.04 -20.28
CA PRO A 37 -12.81 0.32 -19.59
C PRO A 37 -13.18 1.12 -18.35
N LEU A 38 -12.70 0.68 -17.19
CA LEU A 38 -12.54 1.58 -16.06
C LEU A 38 -11.91 2.86 -16.63
N GLY A 39 -12.46 4.02 -16.25
CA GLY A 39 -12.05 5.29 -16.86
C GLY A 39 -10.55 5.50 -16.83
N ASP A 40 -10.05 6.46 -17.61
CA ASP A 40 -8.61 6.74 -17.73
C ASP A 40 -7.95 7.17 -16.39
N ASP A 41 -8.74 7.26 -15.32
CA ASP A 41 -8.35 7.52 -13.94
C ASP A 41 -8.11 6.24 -13.10
N TRP A 42 -8.07 5.05 -13.70
CA TRP A 42 -7.81 3.80 -12.99
C TRP A 42 -6.46 3.17 -13.36
N LEU A 43 -5.69 2.82 -12.32
CA LEU A 43 -4.49 2.00 -12.44
C LEU A 43 -4.90 0.53 -12.46
N LEU A 44 -4.52 -0.18 -13.51
CA LEU A 44 -4.88 -1.58 -13.73
C LEU A 44 -3.62 -2.45 -13.84
N SER A 45 -3.67 -3.64 -13.21
CA SER A 45 -2.62 -4.65 -13.33
C SER A 45 -2.48 -5.12 -14.78
N GLU A 46 -1.25 -5.32 -15.26
CA GLU A 46 -0.94 -5.79 -16.63
C GLU A 46 -1.44 -4.88 -17.77
N HIS A 47 -1.77 -3.62 -17.49
CA HIS A 47 -2.17 -2.62 -18.48
C HIS A 47 -1.12 -1.51 -18.62
N ASN A 48 -1.19 -0.77 -19.72
CA ASN A 48 -0.41 0.45 -19.87
C ASN A 48 -1.04 1.60 -19.06
N ASN A 49 -0.40 1.93 -17.95
CA ASN A 49 -0.74 3.01 -17.02
C ASN A 49 0.12 4.27 -17.23
N GLN A 50 0.97 4.32 -18.26
CA GLN A 50 2.00 5.38 -18.42
C GLN A 50 1.43 6.79 -18.38
N GLU A 51 0.32 7.04 -19.10
CA GLU A 51 -0.31 8.36 -19.14
C GLU A 51 -0.82 8.77 -17.76
N LEU A 52 -1.48 7.87 -17.04
CA LEU A 52 -1.98 8.12 -15.69
C LEU A 52 -0.84 8.31 -14.68
N LEU A 53 0.21 7.49 -14.75
CA LEU A 53 1.40 7.63 -13.91
C LEU A 53 2.10 8.98 -14.15
N HIS A 54 2.16 9.41 -15.40
CA HIS A 54 2.65 10.74 -15.75
C HIS A 54 1.77 11.85 -15.17
N ASP A 55 0.43 11.75 -15.30
CA ASP A 55 -0.52 12.72 -14.72
C ASP A 55 -0.37 12.82 -13.20
N ILE A 56 -0.26 11.69 -12.49
CA ILE A 56 -0.05 11.68 -11.03
C ILE A 56 1.21 12.46 -10.65
N TYR A 57 2.34 12.18 -11.31
CA TYR A 57 3.60 12.88 -11.03
C TYR A 57 3.51 14.37 -11.38
N ALA A 58 2.95 14.71 -12.55
CA ALA A 58 2.82 16.09 -13.03
C ALA A 58 1.89 16.91 -12.12
N LYS A 59 0.79 16.34 -11.63
CA LYS A 59 -0.11 17.02 -10.68
C LYS A 59 0.56 17.29 -9.33
N LEU A 60 1.39 16.37 -8.84
CA LEU A 60 2.17 16.60 -7.62
C LEU A 60 3.22 17.70 -7.82
N GLN A 61 3.86 17.74 -8.99
CA GLN A 61 4.78 18.82 -9.36
C GLN A 61 4.07 20.18 -9.44
N LEU A 62 2.89 20.22 -10.06
CA LEU A 62 2.11 21.44 -10.19
C LEU A 62 1.59 21.95 -8.84
N SER A 63 1.18 21.03 -7.96
CA SER A 63 0.59 21.38 -6.66
C SER A 63 1.62 21.75 -5.61
N HIS A 64 2.85 21.25 -5.73
CA HIS A 64 3.94 21.48 -4.79
C HIS A 64 5.28 21.75 -5.50
N PRO A 65 5.39 22.78 -6.36
CA PRO A 65 6.61 23.07 -7.11
C PRO A 65 7.83 23.33 -6.23
N GLU A 66 7.61 23.82 -5.00
CA GLU A 66 8.64 24.10 -3.98
C GLU A 66 9.30 22.84 -3.40
N ALA A 67 8.58 21.71 -3.39
CA ALA A 67 9.03 20.50 -2.71
C ALA A 67 10.11 19.73 -3.49
N GLY A 68 10.10 19.90 -4.82
CA GLY A 68 11.07 19.37 -5.75
C GLY A 68 10.94 17.87 -6.04
N HIS A 69 11.69 17.42 -7.04
CA HIS A 69 11.67 16.05 -7.59
C HIS A 69 11.67 14.92 -6.54
N ALA A 70 12.47 15.06 -5.48
CA ALA A 70 12.57 14.03 -4.44
C ALA A 70 11.23 13.81 -3.70
N TYR A 71 10.44 14.87 -3.48
CA TYR A 71 9.10 14.74 -2.90
C TYR A 71 8.13 14.15 -3.91
N TRP A 72 8.07 14.69 -5.13
CA TRP A 72 7.12 14.23 -6.14
C TRP A 72 7.29 12.74 -6.42
N LEU A 73 8.53 12.29 -6.63
CA LEU A 73 8.82 10.87 -6.88
C LEU A 73 8.45 9.96 -5.71
N ASN A 74 8.78 10.38 -4.47
CA ASN A 74 8.42 9.61 -3.28
C ASN A 74 6.91 9.53 -3.08
N ARG A 75 6.22 10.64 -3.28
CA ARG A 75 4.78 10.72 -3.12
C ARG A 75 4.06 9.93 -4.20
N THR A 76 4.45 10.05 -5.47
CA THR A 76 3.95 9.20 -6.57
C THR A 76 4.09 7.74 -6.18
N TRP A 77 5.30 7.27 -5.87
CA TRP A 77 5.52 5.86 -5.54
C TRP A 77 4.68 5.40 -4.34
N THR A 78 4.61 6.20 -3.28
CA THR A 78 3.81 5.89 -2.09
C THR A 78 2.31 5.77 -2.43
N LEU A 79 1.79 6.62 -3.32
CA LEU A 79 0.40 6.59 -3.76
C LEU A 79 0.05 5.32 -4.53
N LEU A 80 1.01 4.74 -5.26
CA LEU A 80 0.81 3.48 -5.99
C LEU A 80 0.72 2.30 -5.04
N VAL A 81 1.61 2.22 -4.04
CA VAL A 81 1.76 1.00 -3.23
C VAL A 81 0.98 1.00 -1.92
N TRP A 82 0.52 2.15 -1.39
CA TRP A 82 -0.10 2.19 -0.06
C TRP A 82 -1.39 1.36 0.02
N GLN A 83 -2.29 1.51 -0.95
CA GLN A 83 -3.62 0.90 -0.90
C GLN A 83 -3.55 -0.64 -1.00
N PRO A 84 -2.82 -1.26 -1.95
CA PRO A 84 -2.69 -2.71 -2.01
C PRO A 84 -2.05 -3.31 -0.75
N VAL A 85 -1.07 -2.62 -0.16
CA VAL A 85 -0.46 -3.04 1.12
C VAL A 85 -1.50 -2.99 2.25
N TYR A 86 -2.20 -1.88 2.45
CA TYR A 86 -3.17 -1.77 3.54
C TYR A 86 -4.32 -2.77 3.37
N ILE A 87 -4.81 -3.02 2.15
CA ILE A 87 -5.85 -4.03 1.88
C ILE A 87 -5.35 -5.42 2.26
N SER A 88 -4.11 -5.77 1.90
CA SER A 88 -3.53 -7.07 2.25
C SER A 88 -3.44 -7.26 3.77
N PHE A 89 -3.08 -6.20 4.49
CA PHE A 89 -3.03 -6.21 5.95
C PHE A 89 -4.41 -6.37 6.59
N ILE A 90 -5.39 -5.58 6.15
CA ILE A 90 -6.76 -5.66 6.66
C ILE A 90 -7.35 -7.04 6.37
N SER A 91 -7.05 -7.61 5.21
CA SER A 91 -7.50 -8.96 4.86
C SER A 91 -6.83 -9.99 5.79
N ILE A 92 -5.50 -10.09 5.79
CA ILE A 92 -4.79 -11.15 6.51
C ILE A 92 -5.06 -11.12 8.03
N TYR A 93 -5.07 -9.93 8.63
CA TYR A 93 -5.20 -9.79 10.08
C TYR A 93 -6.63 -9.55 10.56
N GLY A 94 -7.50 -8.99 9.72
CA GLY A 94 -8.89 -8.68 10.07
C GLY A 94 -9.88 -9.75 9.64
N ILE A 95 -9.68 -10.36 8.46
CA ILE A 95 -10.62 -11.35 7.91
C ILE A 95 -10.04 -12.77 7.81
N HIS A 96 -8.74 -12.94 8.10
CA HIS A 96 -8.02 -14.22 8.00
C HIS A 96 -8.11 -14.88 6.63
N ALA A 97 -8.16 -14.06 5.58
CA ALA A 97 -8.13 -14.47 4.19
C ALA A 97 -7.45 -13.39 3.36
N LEU A 98 -7.13 -13.67 2.09
CA LEU A 98 -6.55 -12.70 1.17
C LEU A 98 -7.27 -12.76 -0.18
N PRO A 99 -7.82 -11.64 -0.70
CA PRO A 99 -8.35 -11.62 -2.07
C PRO A 99 -7.22 -11.75 -3.10
N ALA A 100 -7.57 -12.05 -4.36
CA ALA A 100 -6.59 -12.06 -5.45
C ALA A 100 -6.05 -10.65 -5.72
N MET A 101 -4.94 -10.31 -5.09
CA MET A 101 -4.32 -8.97 -5.12
C MET A 101 -3.73 -8.63 -6.49
N SER A 102 -3.43 -9.63 -7.30
CA SER A 102 -2.98 -9.47 -8.69
C SER A 102 -4.04 -8.79 -9.59
N THR A 103 -5.31 -8.79 -9.17
CA THR A 103 -6.45 -8.24 -9.91
C THR A 103 -6.88 -6.86 -9.42
N ILE A 104 -6.18 -6.28 -8.45
CA ILE A 104 -6.57 -4.99 -7.88
C ILE A 104 -6.51 -3.88 -8.93
N ALA A 105 -7.59 -3.10 -9.00
CA ALA A 105 -7.59 -1.81 -9.68
C ALA A 105 -7.62 -0.68 -8.64
N GLN A 106 -6.91 0.41 -8.90
CA GLN A 106 -6.83 1.55 -7.98
C GLN A 106 -7.25 2.83 -8.67
N GLN A 107 -8.09 3.64 -8.04
CA GLN A 107 -8.58 4.86 -8.67
C GLN A 107 -7.76 6.08 -8.28
N TRP A 108 -7.30 6.84 -9.27
CA TRP A 108 -6.73 8.17 -9.12
C TRP A 108 -7.82 9.22 -9.01
N ARG A 109 -7.88 9.93 -7.88
CA ARG A 109 -8.75 11.09 -7.67
C ARG A 109 -7.94 12.35 -7.92
N GLY A 110 -7.90 12.77 -9.17
CA GLY A 110 -7.07 13.90 -9.63
C GLY A 110 -7.40 15.25 -9.00
N ASP A 111 -8.62 15.46 -8.53
CA ASP A 111 -9.05 16.62 -7.76
C ASP A 111 -8.51 16.61 -6.33
N ALA A 112 -8.39 15.43 -5.72
CA ALA A 112 -7.85 15.23 -4.38
C ALA A 112 -6.32 15.00 -4.38
N ASN A 113 -5.69 14.88 -5.56
CA ASN A 113 -4.30 14.45 -5.72
C ASN A 113 -3.97 13.18 -4.92
N PHE A 114 -4.88 12.21 -4.95
CA PHE A 114 -4.78 11.02 -4.12
C PHE A 114 -5.31 9.78 -4.84
N VAL A 115 -4.68 8.63 -4.62
CA VAL A 115 -5.24 7.34 -5.04
C VAL A 115 -6.23 6.92 -3.95
N ALA A 116 -7.51 6.81 -4.28
CA ALA A 116 -8.58 6.46 -3.35
C ALA A 116 -9.76 5.81 -4.09
N GLY A 117 -10.18 4.65 -3.59
CA GLY A 117 -11.06 3.74 -4.32
C GLY A 117 -10.30 2.57 -4.89
N PHE A 118 -10.82 1.36 -4.76
CA PHE A 118 -10.26 0.17 -5.41
C PHE A 118 -11.36 -0.80 -5.84
N THR A 119 -11.04 -1.69 -6.79
CA THR A 119 -11.86 -2.86 -7.08
C THR A 119 -11.05 -4.14 -6.96
N LEU A 120 -11.76 -5.23 -6.68
CA LEU A 120 -11.23 -6.59 -6.68
C LEU A 120 -12.14 -7.49 -7.52
N GLN A 121 -11.57 -8.49 -8.17
CA GLN A 121 -12.37 -9.48 -8.88
C GLN A 121 -13.19 -10.34 -7.90
N ASP A 122 -14.43 -10.67 -8.26
CA ASP A 122 -15.28 -11.57 -7.48
C ASP A 122 -14.85 -13.03 -7.66
N VAL A 123 -13.73 -13.38 -7.05
CA VAL A 123 -13.18 -14.74 -6.97
C VAL A 123 -13.03 -15.16 -5.51
N PRO A 124 -13.09 -16.47 -5.19
CA PRO A 124 -12.85 -16.95 -3.83
C PRO A 124 -11.53 -16.43 -3.26
N MET A 125 -11.55 -15.98 -2.00
CA MET A 125 -10.32 -15.54 -1.34
C MET A 125 -9.42 -16.73 -1.00
N HIS A 126 -8.12 -16.47 -0.89
CA HIS A 126 -7.15 -17.41 -0.34
C HIS A 126 -7.35 -17.58 1.17
N ASP A 127 -7.51 -18.82 1.60
CA ASP A 127 -7.48 -19.25 2.99
C ASP A 127 -6.05 -19.65 3.40
N GLY A 128 -5.72 -19.49 4.68
CA GLY A 128 -4.45 -19.95 5.23
C GLY A 128 -4.06 -19.24 6.52
N GLU A 129 -2.98 -19.72 7.13
CA GLU A 129 -2.38 -19.03 8.26
C GLU A 129 -1.69 -17.73 7.79
N PRO A 130 -1.49 -16.73 8.68
CA PRO A 130 -0.87 -15.46 8.30
C PRO A 130 0.47 -15.63 7.57
N GLU A 131 1.32 -16.60 7.93
CA GLU A 131 2.59 -16.82 7.23
C GLU A 131 2.42 -17.27 5.78
N GLU A 132 1.34 -18.01 5.48
CA GLU A 132 1.02 -18.48 4.14
C GLU A 132 0.43 -17.34 3.31
N LEU A 133 -0.53 -16.61 3.87
CA LEU A 133 -1.17 -15.49 3.19
C LEU A 133 -0.18 -14.34 2.90
N ILE A 134 0.79 -14.09 3.79
CA ILE A 134 1.86 -13.10 3.54
C ILE A 134 2.68 -13.47 2.31
N LYS A 135 2.98 -14.77 2.10
CA LYS A 135 3.72 -15.24 0.92
C LYS A 135 2.90 -15.09 -0.37
N ILE A 136 1.60 -15.36 -0.29
CA ILE A 136 0.70 -15.15 -1.44
C ILE A 136 0.65 -13.65 -1.78
N ALA A 137 0.43 -12.78 -0.78
CA ALA A 137 0.43 -11.34 -0.96
C ALA A 137 1.73 -10.83 -1.59
N SER A 138 2.89 -11.30 -1.13
CA SER A 138 4.17 -10.90 -1.74
C SER A 138 4.32 -11.37 -3.18
N ASN A 139 3.87 -12.59 -3.49
CA ASN A 139 3.98 -13.14 -4.84
C ASN A 139 3.08 -12.40 -5.84
N GLU A 140 1.93 -11.89 -5.39
CA GLU A 140 0.99 -11.16 -6.24
C GLU A 140 1.31 -9.66 -6.34
N LEU A 141 1.76 -9.04 -5.26
CA LEU A 141 2.05 -7.60 -5.24
C LEU A 141 3.41 -7.23 -5.83
N LEU A 142 4.42 -8.09 -5.73
CA LEU A 142 5.74 -7.79 -6.29
C LEU A 142 5.71 -7.56 -7.82
N PRO A 143 5.04 -8.41 -8.64
CA PRO A 143 4.88 -8.14 -10.06
C PRO A 143 4.15 -6.84 -10.35
N LEU A 144 3.05 -6.56 -9.64
CA LEU A 144 2.27 -5.33 -9.79
C LEU A 144 3.13 -4.09 -9.52
N PHE A 145 3.87 -4.09 -8.42
CA PHE A 145 4.74 -2.98 -8.05
C PHE A 145 5.90 -2.81 -9.03
N GLU A 146 6.47 -3.91 -9.53
CA GLU A 146 7.53 -3.81 -10.52
C GLU A 146 7.02 -3.28 -11.87
N ASP A 147 5.82 -3.66 -12.29
CA ASP A 147 5.17 -3.11 -13.49
C ASP A 147 4.97 -1.60 -13.37
N TYR A 148 4.36 -1.13 -12.27
CA TYR A 148 4.23 0.30 -11.98
C TYR A 148 5.58 1.03 -11.98
N ARG A 149 6.62 0.40 -11.40
CA ARG A 149 7.96 0.99 -11.37
C ARG A 149 8.54 1.11 -12.77
N ILE A 150 8.46 0.07 -13.60
CA ILE A 150 8.99 0.06 -14.97
C ILE A 150 8.31 1.16 -15.80
N GLN A 151 6.98 1.22 -15.76
CA GLN A 151 6.23 2.21 -16.53
C GLN A 151 6.50 3.65 -16.07
N LEU A 152 6.67 3.87 -14.77
CA LEU A 152 7.06 5.18 -14.23
C LEU A 152 8.51 5.56 -14.64
N ASP A 153 9.43 4.59 -14.66
CA ASP A 153 10.86 4.78 -14.99
C ASP A 153 11.09 5.25 -16.44
N GLU A 154 10.12 5.03 -17.33
CA GLU A 154 10.17 5.53 -18.71
C GLU A 154 10.15 7.05 -18.81
N ASN A 155 9.44 7.71 -17.89
CA ASN A 155 9.29 9.17 -17.88
C ASN A 155 10.07 9.83 -16.74
N VAL A 156 10.18 9.16 -15.59
CA VAL A 156 10.81 9.68 -14.39
C VAL A 156 11.65 8.58 -13.74
N ARG A 157 12.97 8.72 -13.82
CA ARG A 157 13.90 7.71 -13.30
C ARG A 157 13.60 7.33 -11.85
N ILE A 158 13.28 6.06 -11.61
CA ILE A 158 12.96 5.48 -10.30
C ILE A 158 13.73 4.17 -10.07
N ARG A 159 14.70 4.23 -9.15
CA ARG A 159 15.61 3.11 -8.90
C ARG A 159 14.93 2.03 -8.04
N PRO A 160 15.13 0.73 -8.34
CA PRO A 160 14.60 -0.37 -7.51
C PRO A 160 15.00 -0.29 -6.03
N GLY A 161 16.21 0.17 -5.72
CA GLY A 161 16.65 0.33 -4.32
C GLY A 161 15.78 1.34 -3.56
N PHE A 162 15.39 2.44 -4.22
CA PHE A 162 14.54 3.46 -3.61
C PHE A 162 13.14 2.91 -3.31
N THR A 163 12.52 2.24 -4.27
CA THR A 163 11.18 1.68 -4.10
C THR A 163 11.12 0.64 -3.01
N LYS A 164 12.14 -0.23 -2.93
CA LYS A 164 12.30 -1.24 -1.87
C LYS A 164 12.39 -0.63 -0.47
N HIS A 165 13.12 0.47 -0.30
CA HIS A 165 13.19 1.14 1.00
C HIS A 165 11.86 1.76 1.42
N VAL A 166 11.15 2.41 0.49
CA VAL A 166 9.82 2.98 0.78
C VAL A 166 8.82 1.88 1.13
N LEU A 167 8.85 0.75 0.40
CA LEU A 167 7.97 -0.39 0.67
C LEU A 167 8.28 -1.03 2.03
N ALA A 168 9.55 -1.18 2.39
CA ALA A 168 9.94 -1.70 3.71
C ALA A 168 9.39 -0.83 4.85
N ASP A 169 9.53 0.50 4.76
CA ASP A 169 8.94 1.41 5.74
C ASP A 169 7.41 1.28 5.80
N LEU A 170 6.75 1.18 4.64
CA LEU A 170 5.31 1.05 4.55
C LEU A 170 4.78 -0.22 5.22
N LEU A 171 5.43 -1.36 5.00
CA LEU A 171 5.06 -2.63 5.62
C LEU A 171 5.19 -2.57 7.15
N VAL A 172 6.28 -2.01 7.67
CA VAL A 172 6.46 -1.87 9.13
C VAL A 172 5.45 -0.88 9.72
N MET A 173 5.17 0.23 9.04
CA MET A 173 4.14 1.19 9.49
C MET A 173 2.74 0.58 9.49
N ALA A 174 2.40 -0.27 8.50
CA ALA A 174 1.11 -0.95 8.46
C ALA A 174 0.93 -1.90 9.66
N LEU A 175 2.01 -2.58 10.10
CA LEU A 175 1.97 -3.38 11.34
C LEU A 175 1.74 -2.53 12.59
N LEU A 176 2.33 -1.33 12.68
CA LEU A 176 2.06 -0.47 13.83
C LEU A 176 0.58 -0.06 13.91
N ARG A 177 -0.11 0.08 12.77
CA ARG A 177 -1.56 0.29 12.76
C ARG A 177 -2.34 -0.91 13.28
N LEU A 178 -1.88 -2.12 13.02
CA LEU A 178 -2.47 -3.32 13.59
C LEU A 178 -2.40 -3.31 15.13
N GLN A 179 -1.27 -2.90 15.70
CA GLN A 179 -1.13 -2.74 17.15
C GLN A 179 -2.08 -1.68 17.72
N ASP A 180 -2.30 -0.57 17.02
CA ASP A 180 -3.25 0.46 17.45
C ASP A 180 -4.69 -0.08 17.54
N LEU A 181 -5.03 -1.06 16.68
CA LEU A 181 -6.35 -1.72 16.65
C LEU A 181 -6.46 -2.89 17.64
N HIS A 182 -5.36 -3.58 17.95
CA HIS A 182 -5.32 -4.74 18.83
C HIS A 182 -4.32 -4.53 19.98
N LYS A 183 -4.83 -4.05 21.12
CA LYS A 183 -4.01 -3.71 22.29
C LYS A 183 -3.45 -4.91 23.06
N ASP A 184 -4.03 -6.09 22.85
CA ASP A 184 -3.68 -7.32 23.57
C ASP A 184 -2.67 -8.20 22.81
N LEU A 185 -2.05 -7.67 21.75
CA LEU A 185 -1.02 -8.41 21.02
C LEU A 185 0.21 -8.68 21.90
N PRO A 186 0.79 -9.89 21.83
CA PRO A 186 2.08 -10.16 22.45
C PRO A 186 3.14 -9.17 22.00
N GLN A 187 4.05 -8.77 22.89
CA GLN A 187 5.07 -7.78 22.58
C GLN A 187 5.92 -8.19 21.37
N GLU A 188 6.25 -9.47 21.21
CA GLU A 188 7.03 -9.99 20.09
C GLU A 188 6.28 -10.06 18.76
N TYR A 189 4.96 -9.85 18.75
CA TYR A 189 4.11 -10.03 17.57
C TYR A 189 4.51 -9.09 16.42
N ILE A 190 4.67 -7.80 16.70
CA ILE A 190 5.02 -6.79 15.70
C ILE A 190 6.40 -7.06 15.07
N PRO A 191 7.50 -7.24 15.84
CA PRO A 191 8.80 -7.60 15.25
C PRO A 191 8.78 -8.90 14.44
N GLN A 192 8.07 -9.94 14.91
CA GLN A 192 8.00 -11.22 14.19
C GLN A 192 7.29 -11.07 12.85
N HIS A 193 6.15 -10.39 12.82
CA HIS A 193 5.44 -10.15 11.57
C HIS A 193 6.17 -9.16 10.66
N ALA A 194 6.88 -8.17 11.20
CA ALA A 194 7.72 -7.27 10.41
C ALA A 194 8.78 -8.06 9.65
N LYS A 195 9.46 -8.98 10.33
CA LYS A 195 10.44 -9.87 9.71
C LYS A 195 9.80 -10.70 8.59
N ARG A 196 8.65 -11.33 8.84
CA ARG A 196 7.93 -12.16 7.86
C ARG A 196 7.58 -11.39 6.59
N TRP A 197 7.00 -10.19 6.73
CA TRP A 197 6.66 -9.33 5.59
C TRP A 197 7.91 -8.89 4.82
N LEU A 198 8.97 -8.44 5.51
CA LEU A 198 10.20 -8.01 4.85
C LEU A 198 10.89 -9.16 4.11
N GLU A 199 10.95 -10.34 4.71
CA GLU A 199 11.55 -11.53 4.07
C GLU A 199 10.72 -12.01 2.87
N ALA A 200 9.38 -12.04 2.97
CA ALA A 200 8.50 -12.43 1.88
C ALA A 200 8.64 -11.51 0.65
N PHE A 201 8.79 -10.20 0.87
CA PHE A 201 9.03 -9.22 -0.20
C PHE A 201 10.50 -9.15 -0.68
N GLY A 202 11.40 -9.96 -0.12
CA GLY A 202 12.83 -9.92 -0.45
C GLY A 202 13.50 -8.58 -0.10
N LEU A 203 13.02 -7.93 0.97
CA LEU A 203 13.48 -6.64 1.45
C LEU A 203 14.51 -6.81 2.58
N SER A 204 15.28 -5.75 2.82
CA SER A 204 16.25 -5.76 3.92
C SER A 204 15.54 -5.71 5.27
N THR A 205 15.83 -6.67 6.14
CA THR A 205 15.38 -6.67 7.53
C THR A 205 16.01 -5.56 8.38
N LYS A 206 17.03 -4.84 7.86
CA LYS A 206 17.63 -3.68 8.53
C LYS A 206 16.64 -2.55 8.82
N ALA A 207 15.50 -2.50 8.11
CA ALA A 207 14.43 -1.58 8.46
C ALA A 207 14.02 -1.76 9.93
N MET A 208 14.01 -3.00 10.44
CA MET A 208 13.65 -3.32 11.82
C MET A 208 14.59 -2.71 12.86
N ASP A 209 15.81 -2.30 12.50
CA ASP A 209 16.74 -1.66 13.43
C ASP A 209 16.20 -0.30 13.96
N SER A 210 15.25 0.30 13.24
CA SER A 210 14.56 1.52 13.65
C SER A 210 13.28 1.27 14.47
N LEU A 211 12.91 0.01 14.69
CA LEU A 211 11.79 -0.41 15.52
C LEU A 211 12.24 -0.46 16.99
N HIS A 212 11.54 0.25 17.87
CA HIS A 212 11.87 0.33 19.29
C HIS A 212 10.62 0.24 20.15
N TYR A 213 10.71 -0.47 21.26
CA TYR A 213 9.58 -0.63 22.16
C TYR A 213 9.58 0.52 23.18
N ASP A 214 8.48 1.25 23.22
CA ASP A 214 8.25 2.30 24.20
C ASP A 214 7.63 1.67 25.45
N LEU A 215 8.35 1.69 26.57
CA LEU A 215 7.91 1.13 27.84
C LEU A 215 6.84 1.98 28.56
N VAL A 216 6.75 3.28 28.24
CA VAL A 216 5.78 4.19 28.84
C VAL A 216 4.43 4.02 28.15
N GLU A 217 4.45 3.99 26.84
CA GLU A 217 3.27 3.81 25.99
C GLU A 217 2.88 2.34 25.80
N ASN A 218 3.74 1.41 26.25
CA ASN A 218 3.61 -0.04 26.13
C ASN A 218 3.35 -0.49 24.68
N LYS A 219 4.09 0.08 23.73
CA LYS A 219 3.84 -0.09 22.30
C LYS A 219 5.10 0.04 21.46
N TRP A 220 5.13 -0.60 20.30
CA TRP A 220 6.19 -0.39 19.33
C TRP A 220 6.06 0.96 18.63
N LEU A 221 7.19 1.63 18.49
CA LEU A 221 7.39 2.83 17.71
C LEU A 221 8.41 2.56 16.60
N TYR A 222 8.29 3.30 15.50
CA TYR A 222 9.13 3.14 14.33
C TYR A 222 9.57 4.49 13.79
N VAL A 223 10.87 4.65 13.55
CA VAL A 223 11.39 5.76 12.75
C VAL A 223 11.64 5.24 11.34
N ARG A 224 11.05 5.88 10.33
CA ARG A 224 11.24 5.47 8.94
C ARG A 224 12.72 5.53 8.55
N THR A 225 13.14 4.62 7.67
CA THR A 225 14.46 4.66 7.04
C THR A 225 14.51 5.66 5.88
N THR A 226 13.35 6.01 5.32
CA THR A 226 13.18 6.98 4.24
C THR A 226 12.50 8.26 4.70
N CYS A 227 12.92 9.39 4.11
CA CYS A 227 12.24 10.67 4.28
C CYS A 227 11.26 10.88 3.13
N CYS A 228 9.98 11.08 3.44
CA CYS A 228 8.96 11.40 2.43
C CYS A 228 9.08 12.81 1.84
N MET A 229 9.98 13.65 2.39
CA MET A 229 10.21 15.04 1.98
C MET A 229 8.99 15.97 2.09
N VAL A 230 7.90 15.56 2.75
CA VAL A 230 6.68 16.39 2.90
C VAL A 230 6.96 17.73 3.59
N TYR A 231 7.98 17.81 4.45
CA TYR A 231 8.41 19.05 5.12
C TYR A 231 8.89 20.13 4.14
N ARG A 232 9.15 19.77 2.88
CA ARG A 232 9.51 20.73 1.83
C ARG A 232 8.30 21.40 1.20
N CYS A 233 7.11 20.83 1.36
CA CYS A 233 5.88 21.48 0.95
C CYS A 233 5.60 22.68 1.85
N GLU A 234 5.04 23.75 1.29
CA GLU A 234 4.75 24.96 2.04
C GLU A 234 3.85 24.68 3.26
N GLY A 235 4.24 25.24 4.42
CA GLY A 235 3.50 25.10 5.67
C GLY A 235 3.53 23.71 6.31
N ARG A 236 4.37 22.78 5.83
CA ARG A 236 4.45 21.41 6.38
C ARG A 236 5.68 21.22 7.27
N ASN A 237 5.50 20.47 8.35
CA ASN A 237 6.57 20.09 9.27
C ASN A 237 7.14 18.70 8.91
N LEU A 238 8.26 18.34 9.54
CA LEU A 238 8.73 16.97 9.57
C LEU A 238 7.65 16.07 10.19
N CYS A 239 7.49 14.85 9.65
CA CYS A 239 6.66 13.84 10.28
C CYS A 239 7.28 13.39 11.60
N ASP A 240 6.45 12.97 12.56
CA ASP A 240 6.90 12.47 13.86
C ASP A 240 7.89 11.30 13.74
N ASN A 241 7.70 10.44 12.74
CA ASN A 241 8.57 9.29 12.45
C ASN A 241 9.61 9.56 11.34
N CYS A 242 9.95 10.82 11.08
CA CYS A 242 10.88 11.18 10.01
C CYS A 242 12.35 10.88 10.41
N PRO A 243 13.17 10.24 9.54
CA PRO A 243 14.59 10.01 9.84
C PRO A 243 15.41 11.30 9.96
N ARG A 244 14.89 12.44 9.49
CA ARG A 244 15.53 13.76 9.57
C ARG A 244 15.25 14.51 10.88
N ALA A 245 14.39 13.98 11.73
CA ALA A 245 14.10 14.58 13.05
C ALA A 245 15.16 14.19 14.11
N LYS A 246 16.13 13.36 13.74
CA LYS A 246 17.26 12.93 14.58
C LYS A 246 18.48 13.81 14.33
#